data_AF-A0A5E4DAJ3-F1
#
_entry.id   AF-A0A5E4DAJ3-F1
#
_cell.length_a   1.000
_cell.length_b   1.000
_cell.length_c   1.000
_cell.angle_alpha   90.00
_cell.angle_beta   90.00
_cell.angle_gamma   90.00
#
_symmetry.space_group_name_H-M   'P 1'
#
loop_
_entity.id
_entity.type
_entity.pdbx_description
1 polymer ?
#
loop_
_entity_poly.entity_id
_entity_poly.type
_entity_poly.pdbx_seq_one_letter_code
_entity_poly.pdbx_strand_id
1 'polypeptide(L)'
;MLCGPCRLLRASVAPTAALAAALLSSLARCSLQEPKDQVASALSPYFGTKTRYEDVNPGLLSDPEAPQRDPELLEGSCTPVQLVALIRHGTRYPTAKQIRKLRQLHGMLQARGPGDDRPGNASDRGLGAALADWPLWYADWMDGQLVEKGRQDMRQLALRLASLFPALFSRENYSRLRLITSSKHRCVDSGAAFLRGLWEHYHPGLSPPDVSDMECGPPSINDKLMRFFDHCKKFLTEVERNATALYHVEAFKTGPEMQSILKKVAAVLQVP
;
A
#
# COMPACT_ATOMS: atom_id res chain seq x y z
N MET A 1 32.88 -71.86 -20.44
CA MET A 1 31.67 -71.14 -20.92
C MET A 1 30.76 -71.00 -19.71
N LEU A 2 30.32 -69.85 -19.17
CA LEU A 2 30.32 -68.43 -19.55
C LEU A 2 30.25 -67.61 -18.24
N CYS A 3 30.97 -66.48 -18.19
CA CYS A 3 30.75 -65.40 -17.22
C CYS A 3 29.57 -64.51 -17.64
N GLY A 4 28.83 -63.94 -16.67
CA GLY A 4 27.84 -62.88 -16.89
C GLY A 4 27.59 -62.05 -15.60
N PRO A 5 27.68 -60.70 -15.63
CA PRO A 5 27.72 -59.85 -14.43
C PRO A 5 26.41 -59.13 -14.05
N CYS A 6 26.40 -58.59 -12.82
CA CYS A 6 25.43 -57.66 -12.22
C CYS A 6 25.04 -56.45 -13.09
N ARG A 7 23.78 -56.01 -13.00
CA ARG A 7 23.37 -54.64 -13.34
C ARG A 7 22.45 -54.04 -12.27
N LEU A 8 22.92 -52.91 -11.73
CA LEU A 8 22.18 -51.94 -10.92
C LEU A 8 21.12 -51.25 -11.79
N LEU A 9 19.86 -51.26 -11.34
CA LEU A 9 18.78 -50.49 -11.95
C LEU A 9 18.89 -49.03 -11.51
N ARG A 10 19.27 -48.17 -12.46
CA ARG A 10 19.24 -46.71 -12.33
C ARG A 10 17.80 -46.27 -12.62
N ALA A 11 17.07 -45.81 -11.61
CA ALA A 11 15.76 -45.21 -11.81
C ALA A 11 15.93 -43.87 -12.56
N SER A 12 15.43 -43.79 -13.80
CA SER A 12 15.35 -42.56 -14.58
C SER A 12 14.19 -41.73 -14.07
N VAL A 13 14.46 -40.59 -13.45
CA VAL A 13 13.41 -39.62 -13.11
C VAL A 13 12.90 -39.04 -14.43
N ALA A 14 11.61 -39.18 -14.69
CA ALA A 14 10.99 -38.66 -15.91
C ALA A 14 11.20 -37.13 -16.00
N PRO A 15 11.58 -36.60 -17.18
CA PRO A 15 11.90 -35.17 -17.34
C PRO A 15 10.74 -34.23 -16.98
N THR A 16 9.50 -34.74 -17.01
CA THR A 16 8.28 -34.02 -16.62
C THR A 16 8.21 -33.71 -15.13
N ALA A 17 8.72 -34.58 -14.26
CA ALA A 17 8.72 -34.36 -12.80
C ALA A 17 9.76 -33.29 -12.40
N ALA A 18 10.90 -33.25 -13.09
CA ALA A 18 11.92 -32.22 -12.90
C ALA A 18 11.43 -30.84 -13.37
N LEU A 19 10.70 -30.77 -14.48
CA LEU A 19 10.08 -29.55 -15.00
C LEU A 19 8.97 -29.02 -14.07
N ALA A 20 8.13 -29.90 -13.52
CA ALA A 20 7.10 -29.50 -12.57
C ALA A 20 7.69 -28.95 -11.26
N ALA A 21 8.76 -29.58 -10.73
CA ALA A 21 9.47 -29.09 -9.56
C ALA A 21 10.19 -27.75 -9.84
N ALA A 22 10.74 -27.56 -11.04
CA ALA A 22 11.35 -26.30 -11.47
C ALA A 22 10.31 -25.16 -11.65
N LEU A 23 9.10 -25.47 -12.14
CA LEU A 23 7.98 -24.53 -12.25
C LEU A 23 7.38 -24.16 -10.89
N LEU A 24 7.28 -25.11 -9.96
CA LEU A 24 6.82 -24.84 -8.60
C LEU A 24 7.84 -24.03 -7.79
N SER A 25 9.13 -24.27 -8.00
CA SER A 25 10.20 -23.50 -7.36
C SER A 25 10.43 -22.12 -8.00
N SER A 26 10.09 -21.92 -9.28
CA SER A 26 10.09 -20.60 -9.90
C SER A 26 8.86 -19.77 -9.50
N LEU A 27 7.68 -20.39 -9.35
CA LEU A 27 6.48 -19.73 -8.84
C LEU A 27 6.60 -19.33 -7.36
N ALA A 28 7.25 -20.15 -6.53
CA ALA A 28 7.54 -19.80 -5.13
C ALA A 28 8.55 -18.63 -4.99
N ARG A 29 9.38 -18.39 -6.02
CA ARG A 29 10.31 -17.24 -6.09
C ARG A 29 9.68 -15.98 -6.72
N CYS A 30 8.44 -16.05 -7.21
CA CYS A 30 7.68 -14.89 -7.68
C CYS A 30 6.95 -14.15 -6.57
N SER A 31 7.08 -14.57 -5.31
CA SER A 31 6.90 -13.68 -4.17
C SER A 31 8.01 -12.64 -4.24
N LEU A 32 7.76 -11.54 -4.98
CA LEU A 32 8.56 -10.33 -4.95
C LEU A 32 8.57 -9.83 -3.50
N GLN A 33 9.49 -10.35 -2.69
CA GLN A 33 9.99 -9.62 -1.57
C GLN A 33 10.77 -8.47 -2.19
N GLU A 34 10.08 -7.35 -2.36
CA GLU A 34 10.69 -6.08 -2.75
C GLU A 34 11.97 -5.94 -1.93
N PRO A 35 13.14 -5.81 -2.58
CA PRO A 35 14.40 -5.61 -1.88
C PRO A 35 14.21 -4.50 -0.84
N LYS A 36 14.70 -4.72 0.37
CA LYS A 36 14.67 -3.71 1.43
C LYS A 36 15.45 -2.49 0.95
N ASP A 37 14.76 -1.56 0.32
CA ASP A 37 15.38 -0.42 -0.31
C ASP A 37 15.77 0.57 0.80
N GLN A 38 17.02 0.49 1.23
CA GLN A 38 17.54 1.22 2.40
C GLN A 38 17.32 2.74 2.25
N VAL A 39 17.28 3.24 1.01
CA VAL A 39 17.01 4.65 0.68
C VAL A 39 15.53 4.99 0.89
N ALA A 40 14.59 4.14 0.47
CA ALA A 40 13.16 4.35 0.68
C ALA A 40 12.83 4.38 2.19
N SER A 41 13.50 3.54 2.98
CA SER A 41 13.38 3.53 4.44
C SER A 41 13.85 4.85 5.08
N ALA A 42 14.93 5.46 4.59
CA ALA A 42 15.47 6.69 5.16
C ALA A 42 14.60 7.93 4.89
N LEU A 43 13.90 7.97 3.76
CA LEU A 43 13.04 9.09 3.38
C LEU A 43 11.62 8.99 3.95
N SER A 44 11.22 7.80 4.42
CA SER A 44 9.85 7.53 4.83
C SER A 44 9.26 8.52 5.87
N PRO A 45 10.01 8.97 6.89
CA PRO A 45 9.50 9.94 7.86
C PRO A 45 9.07 11.29 7.26
N TYR A 46 9.58 11.65 6.07
CA TYR A 46 9.31 12.95 5.44
C TYR A 46 8.05 12.98 4.57
N PHE A 47 7.40 11.83 4.33
CA PHE A 47 6.20 11.75 3.49
C PHE A 47 4.88 12.01 4.24
N GLY A 48 4.93 12.15 5.57
CA GLY A 48 3.78 12.45 6.42
C GLY A 48 2.63 11.45 6.20
N THR A 49 1.46 11.94 5.81
CA THR A 49 0.28 11.08 5.59
C THR A 49 0.37 10.18 4.35
N LYS A 50 1.46 10.22 3.58
CA LYS A 50 1.75 9.33 2.46
C LYS A 50 2.76 8.23 2.79
N THR A 51 3.32 8.23 4.00
CA THR A 51 4.20 7.18 4.51
C THR A 51 3.47 5.83 4.54
N ARG A 52 4.16 4.75 4.17
CA ARG A 52 3.61 3.39 4.23
C ARG A 52 3.42 2.97 5.68
N TYR A 53 2.44 2.09 5.91
CA TYR A 53 2.09 1.66 7.26
C TYR A 53 3.24 0.89 7.94
N GLU A 54 3.92 0.04 7.18
CA GLU A 54 5.07 -0.76 7.64
C GLU A 54 6.33 0.08 7.93
N ASP A 55 6.49 1.25 7.31
CA ASP A 55 7.69 2.07 7.56
C ASP A 55 7.67 2.71 8.96
N VAL A 56 6.47 2.92 9.53
CA VAL A 56 6.28 3.38 10.92
C VAL A 56 6.06 2.22 11.89
N ASN A 57 6.02 0.97 11.38
CA ASN A 57 5.90 -0.26 12.16
C ASN A 57 6.91 -1.29 11.63
N PRO A 58 8.22 -1.10 11.84
CA PRO A 58 9.26 -1.81 11.10
C PRO A 58 9.27 -3.34 11.31
N GLY A 59 8.67 -3.84 12.40
CA GLY A 59 8.47 -5.29 12.59
C GLY A 59 7.62 -5.93 11.48
N LEU A 60 6.68 -5.16 10.90
CA LEU A 60 5.80 -5.61 9.82
C LEU A 60 6.51 -5.79 8.48
N LEU A 61 7.74 -5.30 8.34
CA LEU A 61 8.55 -5.57 7.14
C LEU A 61 9.00 -7.02 7.07
N SER A 62 9.26 -7.64 8.23
CA SER A 62 9.70 -9.03 8.32
C SER A 62 8.51 -9.99 8.45
N ASP A 63 7.54 -9.61 9.27
CA ASP A 63 6.31 -10.38 9.48
C ASP A 63 5.10 -9.43 9.46
N PRO A 64 4.47 -9.25 8.29
CA PRO A 64 3.34 -8.36 8.14
C PRO A 64 2.10 -8.76 8.96
N GLU A 65 2.02 -10.00 9.43
CA GLU A 65 0.86 -10.54 10.15
C GLU A 65 1.15 -10.72 11.65
N ALA A 66 2.39 -10.44 12.09
CA ALA A 66 2.77 -10.47 13.49
C ALA A 66 1.89 -9.50 14.32
N PRO A 67 1.19 -10.00 15.34
CA PRO A 67 0.52 -9.14 16.29
C PRO A 67 1.57 -8.44 17.18
N GLN A 68 1.42 -7.13 17.38
CA GLN A 68 2.22 -6.39 18.36
C GLN A 68 1.37 -6.16 19.61
N ARG A 69 1.74 -6.80 20.73
CA ARG A 69 1.14 -6.58 22.05
C ARG A 69 1.91 -5.51 22.80
N ASP A 70 1.18 -4.72 23.59
CA ASP A 70 1.80 -3.88 24.60
C ASP A 70 2.47 -4.79 25.66
N PRO A 71 3.79 -4.69 25.87
CA PRO A 71 4.47 -5.48 26.89
C PRO A 71 3.93 -5.26 28.31
N GLU A 72 3.30 -4.11 28.58
CA GLU A 72 2.73 -3.78 29.88
C GLU A 72 1.39 -4.52 30.14
N LEU A 73 0.74 -5.02 29.09
CA LEU A 73 -0.47 -5.84 29.22
C LEU A 73 -0.08 -7.30 29.49
N LEU A 74 -0.14 -7.70 30.77
CA LEU A 74 0.09 -9.08 31.18
C LEU A 74 -0.92 -10.02 30.50
N GLU A 75 -0.43 -11.02 29.76
CA GLU A 75 -1.28 -12.03 29.14
C GLU A 75 -2.15 -12.74 30.19
N GLY A 76 -3.45 -12.84 29.91
CA GLY A 76 -4.40 -13.50 30.80
C GLY A 76 -4.88 -12.67 31.99
N SER A 77 -4.38 -11.44 32.21
CA SER A 77 -4.84 -10.57 33.30
C SER A 77 -6.20 -9.92 33.05
N CYS A 78 -6.58 -9.76 31.77
CA CYS A 78 -7.81 -9.14 31.32
C CYS A 78 -8.43 -9.92 30.16
N THR A 79 -9.75 -9.94 30.08
CA THR A 79 -10.47 -10.49 28.92
C THR A 79 -11.07 -9.34 28.09
N PRO A 80 -10.71 -9.21 26.81
CA PRO A 80 -11.29 -8.18 25.95
C PRO A 80 -12.77 -8.49 25.69
N VAL A 81 -13.66 -7.53 25.99
CA VAL A 81 -15.12 -7.68 25.83
C VAL A 81 -15.65 -6.94 24.59
N GLN A 82 -14.92 -5.96 24.10
CA GLN A 82 -15.27 -5.17 22.91
C GLN A 82 -14.01 -4.56 22.28
N LEU A 83 -13.97 -4.50 20.95
CA LEU A 83 -12.99 -3.74 20.19
C LEU A 83 -13.71 -2.67 19.38
N VAL A 84 -13.25 -1.43 19.49
CA VAL A 84 -13.65 -0.32 18.61
C VAL A 84 -12.38 0.25 17.99
N ALA A 85 -12.32 0.25 16.66
CA ALA A 85 -11.15 0.73 15.94
C ALA A 85 -11.56 1.78 14.89
N LEU A 86 -10.80 2.87 14.82
CA LEU A 86 -10.90 3.85 13.75
C LEU A 86 -9.72 3.66 12.80
N ILE A 87 -10.00 3.15 11.60
CA ILE A 87 -8.98 2.71 10.66
C ILE A 87 -9.05 3.58 9.40
N ARG A 88 -7.90 4.12 8.98
CA ARG A 88 -7.77 4.82 7.70
C ARG A 88 -7.76 3.79 6.57
N HIS A 89 -8.21 4.18 5.38
CA HIS A 89 -8.05 3.37 4.17
C HIS A 89 -6.58 2.95 3.96
N GLY A 90 -6.37 1.82 3.30
CA GLY A 90 -5.02 1.35 2.92
C GLY A 90 -4.34 2.21 1.84
N THR A 91 -3.18 1.77 1.40
CA THR A 91 -2.40 2.43 0.33
C THR A 91 -3.24 2.62 -0.95
N ARG A 92 -3.10 3.78 -1.60
CA ARG A 92 -3.89 4.16 -2.78
C ARG A 92 -3.07 4.86 -3.85
N TYR A 93 -3.62 4.95 -5.06
CA TYR A 93 -3.06 5.78 -6.12
C TYR A 93 -3.13 7.28 -5.77
N PRO A 94 -2.35 8.14 -6.44
CA PRO A 94 -2.56 9.59 -6.39
C PRO A 94 -3.98 9.97 -6.85
N THR A 95 -4.48 11.13 -6.41
CA THR A 95 -5.76 11.66 -6.94
C THR A 95 -5.55 12.22 -8.34
N ALA A 96 -6.61 12.33 -9.14
CA ALA A 96 -6.56 12.89 -10.49
C ALA A 96 -5.92 14.29 -10.51
N LYS A 97 -6.16 15.11 -9.48
CA LYS A 97 -5.49 16.41 -9.30
C LYS A 97 -3.95 16.27 -9.23
N GLN A 98 -3.45 15.27 -8.51
CA GLN A 98 -2.00 15.03 -8.41
C GLN A 98 -1.45 14.37 -9.68
N ILE A 99 -2.21 13.46 -10.30
CA ILE A 99 -1.82 12.83 -11.57
C ILE A 99 -1.63 13.88 -12.66
N ARG A 100 -2.53 14.86 -12.79
CA ARG A 100 -2.37 15.97 -13.72
C ARG A 100 -1.12 16.80 -13.46
N LYS A 101 -0.77 17.06 -12.20
CA LYS A 101 0.49 17.75 -11.84
C LYS A 101 1.72 16.94 -12.22
N LEU A 102 1.70 15.63 -11.99
CA LEU A 102 2.79 14.73 -12.40
C LEU A 102 2.95 14.75 -13.94
N ARG A 103 1.84 14.71 -14.70
CA ARG A 103 1.88 14.82 -16.16
C ARG A 103 2.40 16.17 -16.64
N GLN A 104 2.04 17.25 -15.97
CA GLN A 104 2.56 18.58 -16.30
C GLN A 104 4.09 18.63 -16.12
N LEU A 105 4.60 18.14 -14.99
CA LEU A 105 6.04 18.05 -14.75
C LEU A 105 6.72 17.14 -15.79
N HIS A 106 6.14 15.98 -16.07
CA HIS A 106 6.65 15.06 -17.08
C HIS A 106 6.69 15.71 -18.48
N GLY A 107 5.66 16.46 -18.86
CA GLY A 107 5.64 17.23 -20.09
C GLY A 107 6.72 18.32 -20.15
N MET A 108 7.00 19.01 -19.03
CA MET A 108 8.12 19.95 -18.94
C MET A 108 9.48 19.26 -19.11
N LEU A 109 9.65 18.08 -18.51
CA LEU A 109 10.86 17.27 -18.63
C LEU A 109 11.07 16.78 -20.07
N GLN A 110 10.01 16.38 -20.77
CA GLN A 110 10.07 15.95 -22.18
C GLN A 110 10.26 17.11 -23.16
N ALA A 111 9.73 18.30 -22.84
CA ALA A 111 9.88 19.49 -23.66
C ALA A 111 11.26 20.16 -23.52
N ARG A 112 12.08 19.72 -22.56
CA ARG A 112 13.50 20.04 -22.51
C ARG A 112 14.11 19.54 -23.82
N GLY A 113 14.39 20.45 -24.75
CA GLY A 113 15.10 20.11 -25.98
C GLY A 113 16.44 19.41 -25.65
N PRO A 114 17.08 18.72 -26.60
CA PRO A 114 18.41 18.15 -26.42
C PRO A 114 19.43 19.28 -26.17
N GLY A 115 19.49 19.73 -24.92
CA GLY A 115 20.30 20.84 -24.45
C GLY A 115 21.58 20.29 -23.87
N ASP A 116 22.62 20.29 -24.71
CA ASP A 116 24.02 20.07 -24.37
C ASP A 116 24.32 18.73 -23.69
N ASP A 117 23.84 17.64 -24.29
CA ASP A 117 24.46 16.33 -24.12
C ASP A 117 25.90 16.44 -24.64
N ARG A 118 26.83 16.84 -23.77
CA ARG A 118 28.24 16.55 -24.00
C ARG A 118 28.32 15.04 -24.27
N PRO A 119 29.08 14.61 -25.29
CA PRO A 119 29.14 13.20 -25.67
C PRO A 119 29.82 12.41 -24.55
N GLY A 120 29.01 11.95 -23.62
CA GLY A 120 29.37 11.14 -22.46
C GLY A 120 28.53 9.88 -22.46
N ASN A 121 29.11 8.78 -21.97
CA ASN A 121 28.50 7.45 -21.94
C ASN A 121 27.08 7.47 -21.37
N ALA A 122 26.25 6.48 -21.73
CA ALA A 122 24.85 6.32 -21.27
C ALA A 122 24.65 6.34 -19.73
N SER A 123 25.73 6.23 -18.95
CA SER A 123 25.82 6.42 -17.50
C SER A 123 25.79 7.89 -17.02
N ASP A 124 25.82 8.86 -17.94
CA ASP A 124 25.91 10.31 -17.66
C ASP A 124 24.63 11.08 -18.07
N ARG A 125 23.54 10.36 -18.37
CA ARG A 125 22.23 11.00 -18.58
C ARG A 125 21.78 11.66 -17.28
N GLY A 126 21.70 12.99 -17.29
CA GLY A 126 21.25 13.77 -16.13
C GLY A 126 19.87 13.32 -15.64
N LEU A 127 19.62 13.48 -14.33
CA LEU A 127 18.38 13.04 -13.66
C LEU A 127 17.10 13.47 -14.38
N GLY A 128 17.07 14.68 -14.96
CA GLY A 128 15.94 15.15 -15.76
C GLY A 128 15.62 14.29 -16.98
N ALA A 129 16.63 13.83 -17.72
CA ALA A 129 16.45 12.93 -18.86
C ALA A 129 15.97 11.55 -18.41
N ALA A 130 16.56 11.01 -17.34
CA ALA A 130 16.12 9.74 -16.76
C ALA A 130 14.64 9.79 -16.30
N LEU A 131 14.18 10.92 -15.75
CA LEU A 131 12.78 11.12 -15.36
C LEU A 131 11.86 11.40 -16.55
N ALA A 132 12.36 11.99 -17.65
CA ALA A 132 11.61 12.19 -18.89
C ALA A 132 11.36 10.86 -19.63
N ASP A 133 12.32 9.95 -19.57
CA ASP A 133 12.24 8.59 -20.13
C ASP A 133 11.41 7.65 -19.24
N TRP A 134 11.19 8.01 -17.97
CA TRP A 134 10.43 7.19 -17.03
C TRP A 134 8.94 7.20 -17.39
N PRO A 135 8.33 6.05 -17.73
CA PRO A 135 6.95 6.01 -18.18
C PRO A 135 5.99 6.40 -17.05
N LEU A 136 5.25 7.49 -17.24
CA LEU A 136 4.18 7.91 -16.35
C LEU A 136 2.86 7.21 -16.69
N TRP A 137 2.66 6.03 -16.12
CA TRP A 137 1.50 5.16 -16.38
C TRP A 137 0.22 5.52 -15.61
N TYR A 138 0.24 6.56 -14.77
CA TYR A 138 -0.95 6.96 -14.01
C TYR A 138 -2.03 7.50 -14.95
N ALA A 139 -3.23 6.91 -14.86
CA ALA A 139 -4.42 7.31 -15.61
C ALA A 139 -5.42 8.05 -14.71
N ASP A 140 -6.24 8.95 -15.27
CA ASP A 140 -7.17 9.77 -14.47
C ASP A 140 -8.21 8.96 -13.72
N TRP A 141 -8.63 7.83 -14.29
CA TRP A 141 -9.60 6.93 -13.65
C TRP A 141 -9.08 6.29 -12.35
N MET A 142 -7.75 6.26 -12.14
CA MET A 142 -7.14 5.75 -10.92
C MET A 142 -7.41 6.63 -9.68
N ASP A 143 -7.98 7.84 -9.85
CA ASP A 143 -8.28 8.88 -8.85
C ASP A 143 -8.40 8.43 -7.37
N GLY A 144 -7.27 8.22 -6.71
CA GLY A 144 -7.25 7.78 -5.32
C GLY A 144 -7.87 6.41 -5.06
N GLN A 145 -8.04 5.55 -6.07
CA GLN A 145 -8.45 4.15 -5.93
C GLN A 145 -7.46 3.37 -5.06
N LEU A 146 -7.99 2.41 -4.30
CA LEU A 146 -7.18 1.55 -3.46
C LEU A 146 -6.32 0.64 -4.35
N VAL A 147 -5.02 0.62 -4.09
CA VAL A 147 -4.09 -0.26 -4.82
C VAL A 147 -4.05 -1.63 -4.17
N GLU A 148 -3.47 -2.62 -4.85
CA GLU A 148 -3.40 -3.99 -4.30
C GLU A 148 -2.64 -4.04 -2.98
N LYS A 149 -1.54 -3.28 -2.85
CA LYS A 149 -0.86 -3.10 -1.56
C LYS A 149 -1.81 -2.59 -0.48
N GLY A 150 -2.72 -1.68 -0.80
CA GLY A 150 -3.73 -1.18 0.15
C GLY A 150 -4.77 -2.22 0.54
N ARG A 151 -5.14 -3.14 -0.35
CA ARG A 151 -5.97 -4.30 0.01
C ARG A 151 -5.20 -5.23 0.95
N GLN A 152 -3.93 -5.47 0.66
CA GLN A 152 -3.07 -6.28 1.49
C GLN A 152 -2.86 -5.68 2.89
N ASP A 153 -2.67 -4.36 2.99
CA ASP A 153 -2.56 -3.63 4.27
C ASP A 153 -3.77 -3.95 5.18
N MET A 154 -4.97 -3.97 4.59
CA MET A 154 -6.23 -4.20 5.31
C MET A 154 -6.46 -5.67 5.66
N ARG A 155 -6.10 -6.61 4.76
CA ARG A 155 -6.12 -8.05 5.04
C ARG A 155 -5.20 -8.37 6.22
N GLN A 156 -3.96 -7.91 6.16
CA GLN A 156 -2.96 -8.16 7.20
C GLN A 156 -3.37 -7.49 8.53
N LEU A 157 -3.97 -6.29 8.49
CA LEU A 157 -4.54 -5.68 9.69
C LEU A 157 -5.63 -6.54 10.31
N ALA A 158 -6.51 -7.12 9.50
CA ALA A 158 -7.55 -8.01 9.97
C ALA A 158 -6.98 -9.25 10.69
N LEU A 159 -5.97 -9.89 10.09
CA LEU A 159 -5.29 -11.04 10.66
C LEU A 159 -4.57 -10.70 11.97
N ARG A 160 -3.89 -9.56 12.04
CA ARG A 160 -3.26 -9.07 13.27
C ARG A 160 -4.28 -8.86 14.39
N LEU A 161 -5.43 -8.25 14.07
CA LEU A 161 -6.49 -8.04 15.07
C LEU A 161 -7.14 -9.36 15.51
N ALA A 162 -7.35 -10.30 14.60
CA ALA A 162 -7.85 -11.63 14.93
C ALA A 162 -6.90 -12.40 15.85
N SER A 163 -5.60 -12.33 15.58
CA SER A 163 -4.54 -12.91 16.42
C SER A 163 -4.43 -12.22 17.79
N LEU A 164 -4.61 -10.90 17.85
CA LEU A 164 -4.58 -10.16 19.11
C LEU A 164 -5.79 -10.45 19.99
N PHE A 165 -6.98 -10.57 19.39
CA PHE A 165 -8.25 -10.68 20.11
C PHE A 165 -9.07 -11.90 19.68
N PRO A 166 -8.53 -13.13 19.84
CA PRO A 166 -9.13 -14.34 19.27
C PRO A 166 -10.55 -14.62 19.78
N ALA A 167 -10.86 -14.27 21.04
CA ALA A 167 -12.21 -14.42 21.58
C ALA A 167 -13.23 -13.48 20.90
N LEU A 168 -12.83 -12.26 20.52
CA LEU A 168 -13.70 -11.31 19.83
C LEU A 168 -13.83 -11.62 18.34
N PHE A 169 -12.77 -12.16 17.74
CA PHE A 169 -12.71 -12.54 16.32
C PHE A 169 -12.86 -14.06 16.15
N SER A 170 -13.65 -14.72 16.99
CA SER A 170 -14.01 -16.13 16.74
C SER A 170 -14.97 -16.23 15.55
N ARG A 171 -15.07 -17.40 14.93
CA ARG A 171 -15.99 -17.63 13.81
C ARG A 171 -17.44 -17.36 14.21
N GLU A 172 -17.84 -17.74 15.42
CA GLU A 172 -19.18 -17.50 15.97
C GLU A 172 -19.50 -16.01 16.12
N ASN A 173 -18.47 -15.19 16.35
CA ASN A 173 -18.60 -13.75 16.49
C ASN A 173 -18.46 -12.99 15.16
N TYR A 174 -18.14 -13.66 14.05
CA TYR A 174 -17.95 -12.99 12.75
C TYR A 174 -19.19 -12.22 12.29
N SER A 175 -20.38 -12.83 12.44
CA SER A 175 -21.67 -12.18 12.14
C SER A 175 -21.98 -10.95 13.01
N ARG A 176 -21.30 -10.78 14.15
CA ARG A 176 -21.48 -9.66 15.09
C ARG A 176 -20.56 -8.48 14.76
N LEU A 177 -19.59 -8.66 13.86
CA LEU A 177 -18.70 -7.61 13.42
C LEU A 177 -19.49 -6.56 12.65
N ARG A 178 -19.30 -5.28 13.01
CA ARG A 178 -19.93 -4.14 12.34
C ARG A 178 -18.85 -3.24 11.75
N LEU A 179 -18.82 -3.14 10.43
CA LEU A 179 -17.92 -2.24 9.72
C LEU A 179 -18.70 -1.03 9.21
N ILE A 180 -18.29 0.16 9.64
CA ILE A 180 -18.85 1.44 9.16
C ILE A 180 -17.76 2.14 8.35
N THR A 181 -18.11 2.66 7.18
CA THR A 181 -17.17 3.31 6.26
C THR A 181 -17.73 4.61 5.70
N SER A 182 -16.86 5.44 5.11
CA SER A 182 -17.30 6.57 4.31
C SER A 182 -17.64 6.12 2.89
N SER A 183 -18.38 6.94 2.14
CA SER A 183 -18.72 6.70 0.73
C SER A 183 -17.54 6.72 -0.24
N LYS A 184 -16.33 7.08 0.22
CA LYS A 184 -15.15 7.06 -0.65
C LYS A 184 -14.83 5.62 -1.05
N HIS A 185 -14.73 5.36 -2.36
CA HIS A 185 -14.46 4.03 -2.92
C HIS A 185 -13.29 3.32 -2.23
N ARG A 186 -12.15 4.00 -2.06
CA ARG A 186 -10.99 3.45 -1.33
C ARG A 186 -11.28 3.02 0.12
N CYS A 187 -12.23 3.67 0.80
CA CYS A 187 -12.63 3.32 2.16
C CYS A 187 -13.60 2.13 2.16
N VAL A 188 -14.50 2.06 1.18
CA VAL A 188 -15.36 0.89 0.95
C VAL A 188 -14.50 -0.33 0.61
N ASP A 189 -13.59 -0.20 -0.35
CA ASP A 189 -12.66 -1.24 -0.78
C ASP A 189 -11.74 -1.71 0.36
N SER A 190 -11.32 -0.78 1.23
CA SER A 190 -10.51 -1.13 2.41
C SER A 190 -11.32 -1.97 3.40
N GLY A 191 -12.57 -1.60 3.65
CA GLY A 191 -13.48 -2.38 4.48
C GLY A 191 -13.75 -3.76 3.89
N ALA A 192 -14.01 -3.84 2.58
CA ALA A 192 -14.18 -5.09 1.87
C ALA A 192 -12.93 -6.00 1.95
N ALA A 193 -11.73 -5.44 1.77
CA ALA A 193 -10.48 -6.18 1.89
C ALA A 193 -10.23 -6.70 3.32
N PHE A 194 -10.59 -5.90 4.34
CA PHE A 194 -10.53 -6.32 5.74
C PHE A 194 -11.44 -7.53 6.01
N LEU A 195 -12.70 -7.48 5.55
CA LEU A 195 -13.65 -8.58 5.71
C LEU A 195 -13.23 -9.84 4.95
N ARG A 196 -12.70 -9.69 3.73
CA ARG A 196 -12.11 -10.81 2.97
C ARG A 196 -10.96 -11.47 3.73
N GLY A 197 -10.07 -10.69 4.34
CA GLY A 197 -8.97 -11.23 5.15
C GLY A 197 -9.46 -12.05 6.35
N LEU A 198 -10.50 -11.59 7.06
CA LEU A 198 -11.12 -12.39 8.14
C LEU A 198 -11.79 -13.65 7.60
N TRP A 199 -12.51 -13.53 6.49
CA TRP A 199 -13.20 -14.67 5.91
C TRP A 199 -12.22 -15.78 5.51
N GLU A 200 -11.11 -15.42 4.86
CA GLU A 200 -10.02 -16.33 4.47
C GLU A 200 -9.38 -16.98 5.70
N HIS A 201 -9.23 -16.23 6.80
CA HIS A 201 -8.75 -16.77 8.08
C HIS A 201 -9.65 -17.87 8.64
N TYR A 202 -10.97 -17.71 8.56
CA TYR A 202 -11.93 -18.71 9.04
C TYR A 202 -12.15 -19.88 8.08
N HIS A 203 -11.85 -19.70 6.80
CA HIS A 203 -12.13 -20.66 5.73
C HIS A 203 -10.87 -20.93 4.88
N PRO A 204 -9.80 -21.49 5.48
CA PRO A 204 -8.54 -21.69 4.78
C PRO A 204 -8.71 -22.58 3.55
N GLY A 205 -8.12 -22.16 2.43
CA GLY A 205 -8.16 -22.90 1.16
C GLY A 205 -9.41 -22.69 0.31
N LEU A 206 -10.38 -21.88 0.76
CA LEU A 206 -11.56 -21.52 -0.03
C LEU A 206 -11.41 -20.11 -0.61
N SER A 207 -12.08 -19.86 -1.74
CA SER A 207 -12.17 -18.51 -2.31
C SER A 207 -13.26 -17.70 -1.60
N PRO A 208 -12.99 -16.46 -1.18
CA PRO A 208 -13.98 -15.63 -0.50
C PRO A 208 -15.14 -15.28 -1.43
N PRO A 209 -16.39 -15.32 -0.95
CA PRO A 209 -17.55 -14.90 -1.72
C PRO A 209 -17.54 -13.37 -1.95
N ASP A 210 -18.59 -12.83 -2.59
CA ASP A 210 -18.81 -11.40 -2.53
C ASP A 210 -19.06 -10.96 -1.08
N VAL A 211 -18.64 -9.75 -0.73
CA VAL A 211 -18.78 -9.24 0.64
C VAL A 211 -20.27 -9.09 1.02
N SER A 212 -21.14 -8.89 0.02
CA SER A 212 -22.59 -8.86 0.21
C SER A 212 -23.17 -10.20 0.68
N ASP A 213 -22.48 -11.30 0.38
CA ASP A 213 -22.89 -12.67 0.70
C ASP A 213 -22.19 -13.22 1.96
N MET A 214 -21.31 -12.44 2.60
CA MET A 214 -20.65 -12.84 3.85
C MET A 214 -21.60 -12.72 5.05
N GLU A 215 -21.38 -13.56 6.08
CA GLU A 215 -22.21 -13.59 7.30
C GLU A 215 -22.30 -12.26 8.03
N CYS A 216 -21.24 -11.44 8.00
CA CYS A 216 -21.19 -10.10 8.59
C CYS A 216 -21.82 -9.00 7.71
N GLY A 217 -22.16 -9.33 6.46
CA GLY A 217 -22.65 -8.40 5.46
C GLY A 217 -21.60 -7.39 4.96
N PRO A 218 -22.00 -6.49 4.04
CA PRO A 218 -21.10 -5.47 3.50
C PRO A 218 -20.86 -4.30 4.48
N PRO A 219 -19.77 -3.54 4.32
CA PRO A 219 -19.54 -2.29 5.04
C PRO A 219 -20.74 -1.33 4.94
N SER A 220 -21.22 -0.84 6.08
CA SER A 220 -22.29 0.16 6.12
C SER A 220 -21.73 1.56 5.86
N ILE A 221 -22.26 2.28 4.87
CA ILE A 221 -21.82 3.63 4.55
C ILE A 221 -22.48 4.64 5.50
N ASN A 222 -21.67 5.47 6.17
CA ASN A 222 -22.14 6.57 7.01
C ASN A 222 -21.18 7.76 6.95
N ASP A 223 -21.39 8.67 5.99
CA ASP A 223 -20.57 9.88 5.85
C ASP A 223 -20.79 10.89 6.97
N LYS A 224 -21.98 10.92 7.59
CA LYS A 224 -22.22 11.80 8.73
C LYS A 224 -21.27 11.46 9.89
N LEU A 225 -20.98 10.18 10.10
CA LEU A 225 -20.02 9.72 11.10
C LEU A 225 -18.57 9.78 10.59
N MET A 226 -18.30 9.29 9.38
CA MET A 226 -16.92 9.07 8.91
C MET A 226 -16.32 10.29 8.18
N ARG A 227 -17.17 11.24 7.79
CA ARG A 227 -16.81 12.48 7.11
C ARG A 227 -17.56 13.67 7.72
N PHE A 228 -17.72 13.68 9.05
CA PHE A 228 -18.41 14.76 9.77
C PHE A 228 -17.90 16.17 9.39
N PHE A 229 -16.63 16.30 9.02
CA PHE A 229 -16.02 17.54 8.56
C PHE A 229 -16.65 18.08 7.27
N ASP A 230 -17.10 17.23 6.34
CA ASP A 230 -17.84 17.62 5.13
C ASP A 230 -19.23 18.18 5.45
N HIS A 231 -19.73 17.98 6.67
CA HIS A 231 -21.04 18.45 7.12
C HIS A 231 -20.94 19.64 8.09
N CYS A 232 -19.73 20.04 8.48
CA CYS A 232 -19.51 21.18 9.36
C CYS A 232 -19.51 22.49 8.55
N LYS A 233 -20.64 23.21 8.54
CA LYS A 233 -20.80 24.48 7.80
C LYS A 233 -19.68 25.49 8.12
N LYS A 234 -19.32 25.62 9.40
CA LYS A 234 -18.26 26.54 9.83
C LYS A 234 -16.90 26.13 9.23
N PHE A 235 -16.52 24.87 9.32
CA PHE A 235 -15.29 24.36 8.72
C PHE A 235 -15.26 24.56 7.20
N LEU A 236 -16.35 24.22 6.50
CA LEU A 236 -16.42 24.38 5.05
C LEU A 236 -16.26 25.83 4.60
N THR A 237 -16.86 26.77 5.34
CA THR A 237 -16.87 28.20 4.97
C THR A 237 -15.59 28.91 5.40
N GLU A 238 -15.14 28.68 6.64
CA GLU A 238 -14.02 29.41 7.23
C GLU A 238 -12.67 28.76 6.96
N VAL A 239 -12.61 27.47 6.60
CA VAL A 239 -11.37 26.73 6.35
C VAL A 239 -11.29 26.21 4.91
N GLU A 240 -12.20 25.33 4.49
CA GLU A 240 -12.01 24.62 3.22
C GLU A 240 -12.19 25.50 1.98
N ARG A 241 -13.15 26.43 2.01
CA ARG A 241 -13.39 27.40 0.92
C ARG A 241 -12.67 28.74 1.13
N ASN A 242 -11.96 28.89 2.23
CA ASN A 242 -11.27 30.13 2.57
C ASN A 242 -9.78 30.03 2.24
N ALA A 243 -9.35 30.75 1.20
CA ALA A 243 -7.97 30.76 0.76
C ALA A 243 -6.98 31.28 1.82
N THR A 244 -7.42 32.09 2.78
CA THR A 244 -6.56 32.65 3.84
C THR A 244 -6.44 31.75 5.06
N ALA A 245 -7.31 30.73 5.19
CA ALA A 245 -7.33 29.85 6.36
C ALA A 245 -6.04 29.03 6.54
N LEU A 246 -5.30 28.82 5.46
CA LEU A 246 -4.02 28.11 5.45
C LEU A 246 -2.84 29.06 5.30
N TYR A 247 -2.91 30.26 5.90
CA TYR A 247 -1.87 31.29 5.83
C TYR A 247 -0.46 30.74 6.06
N HIS A 248 -0.23 29.99 7.14
CA HIS A 248 1.10 29.46 7.45
C HIS A 248 1.61 28.44 6.40
N VAL A 249 0.71 27.68 5.77
CA VAL A 249 1.07 26.77 4.69
C VAL A 249 1.54 27.55 3.47
N GLU A 250 0.81 28.61 3.09
CA GLU A 250 1.21 29.45 1.96
C GLU A 250 2.48 30.25 2.27
N ALA A 251 2.59 30.86 3.46
CA ALA A 251 3.79 31.57 3.89
C ALA A 251 5.04 30.70 3.85
N PHE A 252 4.94 29.42 4.26
CA PHE A 252 6.05 28.47 4.13
C PHE A 252 6.33 28.11 2.66
N LYS A 253 5.30 27.84 1.85
CA LYS A 253 5.46 27.49 0.42
C LYS A 253 6.10 28.62 -0.40
N THR A 254 5.83 29.88 -0.04
CA THR A 254 6.42 31.06 -0.69
C THR A 254 7.66 31.58 0.03
N GLY A 255 8.02 30.99 1.17
CA GLY A 255 9.14 31.39 2.01
C GLY A 255 10.51 31.05 1.39
N PRO A 256 11.59 31.66 1.90
CA PRO A 256 12.92 31.54 1.32
C PRO A 256 13.45 30.09 1.29
N GLU A 257 13.08 29.27 2.27
CA GLU A 257 13.49 27.86 2.35
C GLU A 257 12.91 27.06 1.17
N MET A 258 11.59 27.14 0.96
CA MET A 258 10.94 26.43 -0.14
C MET A 258 11.35 26.96 -1.51
N GLN A 259 11.52 28.29 -1.64
CA GLN A 259 11.99 28.89 -2.89
C GLN A 259 13.43 28.46 -3.23
N SER A 260 14.30 28.33 -2.21
CA SER A 260 15.66 27.80 -2.39
C SER A 260 15.63 26.35 -2.90
N ILE A 261 14.78 25.50 -2.31
CA ILE A 261 14.61 24.11 -2.76
C ILE A 261 14.05 24.04 -4.18
N LEU A 262 13.03 24.85 -4.51
CA LEU A 262 12.46 24.88 -5.86
C LEU A 262 13.52 25.26 -6.89
N LYS A 263 14.31 26.32 -6.66
CA LYS A 263 15.41 26.72 -7.55
C LYS A 263 16.45 25.60 -7.71
N LYS A 264 16.81 24.93 -6.62
CA LYS A 264 17.79 23.83 -6.67
C LYS A 264 17.25 22.64 -7.47
N VAL A 265 16.00 22.24 -7.24
CA VAL A 265 15.37 21.13 -7.97
C VAL A 265 15.19 21.48 -9.44
N ALA A 266 14.71 22.68 -9.76
CA ALA A 266 14.57 23.19 -11.12
C ALA A 266 15.91 23.17 -11.86
N ALA A 267 17.00 23.63 -11.22
CA ALA A 267 18.34 23.58 -11.80
C ALA A 267 18.86 22.15 -12.03
N VAL A 268 18.65 21.23 -11.08
CA VAL A 268 19.04 19.81 -11.22
C VAL A 268 18.28 19.13 -12.35
N LEU A 269 16.99 19.41 -12.49
CA LEU A 269 16.14 18.85 -13.53
C LEU A 269 16.27 19.59 -14.87
N GLN A 270 16.85 20.79 -14.84
CA GLN A 270 16.95 21.76 -15.96
C GLN A 270 15.58 22.06 -16.57
N VAL A 271 14.64 22.43 -15.70
CA VAL A 271 13.30 22.91 -16.06
C VAL A 271 13.09 24.30 -15.46
N PRO A 272 12.16 25.11 -16.00
CA PRO A 272 11.80 26.41 -15.43
C PRO A 272 11.37 26.36 -13.96
#